data_AF-G2J870-F1
#
_entry.id   AF-G2J870-F1
#
_cell.length_a   1.000
_cell.length_b   1.000
_cell.length_c   1.000
_cell.angle_alpha   90.00
_cell.angle_beta   90.00
_cell.angle_gamma   90.00
#
_symmetry.space_group_name_H-M   'P 1'
#
loop_
_entity.id
_entity.type
_entity.pdbx_description
1 polymer ?
#
loop_
_entity_poly.entity_id
_entity_poly.type
_entity_poly.pdbx_seq_one_letter_code
_entity_poly.pdbx_strand_id
1 'polypeptide(L)'
;MALPAFDTLRVANRLKAVGVPSAQAEAEAEVLSEVFEVNLKELATKEDLRATKEDLRREIGDLRKDMDAKFAGVDAKFAGVDAKLAAMEERSDAKHESLRKDMDAKHESLRKDMELMAARFEKRLLILGVTLGSITLFGQNALSTLLRLFQ
;
A
#
# COMPACT_ATOMS: atom_id res chain seq x y z
N MET A 1 28.17 30.80 -35.95
CA MET A 1 29.44 31.54 -36.11
C MET A 1 30.13 30.99 -37.33
N ALA A 2 30.41 31.81 -38.34
CA ALA A 2 31.17 31.37 -39.50
C ALA A 2 32.60 31.01 -39.05
N LEU A 3 33.07 29.82 -39.44
CA LEU A 3 34.49 29.50 -39.30
C LEU A 3 35.28 30.50 -40.16
N PRO A 4 36.45 30.98 -39.71
CA PRO A 4 37.33 31.72 -40.59
C PRO A 4 37.63 30.81 -41.79
N ALA A 5 37.28 31.27 -42.99
CA ALA A 5 37.43 30.49 -44.22
C ALA A 5 38.89 30.07 -44.40
N PHE A 6 39.10 28.84 -44.86
CA PHE A 6 40.44 28.36 -45.21
C PHE A 6 41.00 29.22 -46.36
N ASP A 7 42.06 29.97 -46.08
CA ASP A 7 42.63 30.94 -47.02
C ASP A 7 43.59 30.22 -47.99
N THR A 8 43.01 29.68 -49.06
CA THR A 8 43.70 28.97 -50.14
C THR A 8 44.81 29.79 -50.77
N LEU A 9 44.59 31.08 -50.99
CA LEU A 9 45.58 31.96 -51.62
C LEU A 9 46.81 32.15 -50.72
N ARG A 10 46.59 32.36 -49.42
CA ARG A 10 47.69 32.48 -48.45
C ARG A 10 48.48 31.17 -48.33
N VAL A 11 47.80 30.02 -48.39
CA VAL A 11 48.47 28.70 -48.35
C VAL A 11 49.31 28.48 -49.61
N ALA A 12 48.75 28.72 -50.80
CA ALA A 12 49.48 28.61 -52.07
C ALA A 12 50.71 29.54 -52.10
N ASN A 13 50.58 30.78 -51.61
CA ASN A 13 51.70 31.72 -51.54
C ASN A 13 52.81 31.26 -50.58
N ARG A 14 52.46 30.62 -49.45
CA ARG A 14 53.46 30.04 -48.53
C ARG A 14 54.19 28.85 -49.16
N LEU A 15 53.49 28.00 -49.91
CA LEU A 15 54.09 26.88 -50.62
C LEU A 15 55.06 27.35 -51.72
N LYS A 16 54.68 28.38 -52.50
CA LYS A 16 55.56 29.02 -53.48
C LYS A 16 56.82 29.61 -52.85
N ALA A 17 56.68 30.24 -51.67
CA ALA A 17 57.80 30.85 -50.96
C ALA A 17 58.85 29.83 -50.46
N VAL A 18 58.47 28.56 -50.30
CA VAL A 18 59.39 27.47 -49.94
C VAL A 18 59.84 26.63 -51.15
N GLY A 19 59.57 27.11 -52.37
CA GLY A 19 60.06 26.53 -53.61
C GLY A 19 59.11 25.54 -54.31
N VAL A 20 57.86 25.40 -53.84
CA VAL A 20 56.86 24.56 -54.54
C VAL A 20 56.44 25.26 -55.83
N PRO A 21 56.46 24.58 -57.00
CA PRO A 21 55.99 25.15 -58.27
C PRO A 21 54.55 25.67 -58.18
N SER A 22 54.24 26.77 -58.87
CA SER A 22 52.95 27.47 -58.75
C SER A 22 51.74 26.55 -58.94
N ALA A 23 51.77 25.70 -59.98
CA ALA A 23 50.68 24.78 -60.28
C ALA A 23 50.47 23.72 -59.17
N GLN A 24 51.55 23.24 -58.54
CA GLN A 24 51.46 22.30 -57.43
C GLN A 24 50.97 22.98 -56.14
N ALA A 25 51.49 24.18 -55.85
CA ALA A 25 51.08 24.96 -54.69
C ALA A 25 49.59 25.33 -54.70
N GLU A 26 49.04 25.65 -55.87
CA GLU A 26 47.62 25.94 -56.07
C GLU A 26 46.77 24.66 -55.94
N ALA A 27 47.17 23.57 -56.60
CA ALA A 27 46.46 22.29 -56.51
C ALA A 27 46.43 21.72 -55.08
N GLU A 28 47.55 21.80 -54.34
CA GLU A 28 47.58 21.35 -52.94
C GLU A 28 46.69 22.20 -52.04
N ALA A 29 46.67 23.53 -52.24
CA ALA A 29 45.81 24.42 -51.47
C ALA A 29 44.33 24.14 -51.75
N GLU A 30 43.97 23.90 -53.02
CA GLU A 30 42.61 23.56 -53.45
C GLU A 30 42.13 22.23 -52.83
N VAL A 31 42.92 21.16 -52.95
CA VAL A 31 42.59 19.85 -52.36
C VAL A 31 42.45 19.95 -50.83
N LEU A 32 43.33 20.70 -50.16
CA LEU A 32 43.21 20.91 -48.72
C LEU A 32 41.93 21.67 -48.35
N SER A 33 41.54 22.67 -49.15
CA SER A 33 40.30 23.41 -48.96
C SER A 33 39.06 22.53 -49.08
N GLU A 34 39.03 21.65 -50.10
CA GLU A 34 37.94 20.69 -50.30
C GLU A 34 37.82 19.72 -49.12
N VAL A 35 38.95 19.16 -48.67
CA VAL A 35 38.99 18.25 -47.52
C VAL A 35 38.49 18.94 -46.24
N PHE A 36 38.89 20.20 -46.01
CA PHE A 36 38.39 20.97 -44.87
C PHE A 36 36.89 21.27 -44.99
N GLU A 37 36.38 21.65 -46.17
CA GLU A 37 34.95 21.89 -46.33
C GLU A 37 34.10 20.64 -46.09
N VAL A 38 34.54 19.47 -46.58
CA VAL A 38 33.82 18.22 -46.39
C VAL A 38 33.85 17.82 -44.91
N ASN A 39 35.03 17.81 -44.28
CA ASN A 39 35.16 17.41 -42.88
C ASN A 39 34.43 18.36 -41.92
N LEU A 40 34.43 19.68 -42.18
CA LEU A 40 33.77 20.66 -41.31
C LEU A 40 32.23 20.58 -41.37
N LYS A 41 31.66 20.05 -42.45
CA LYS A 41 30.19 19.85 -42.59
C LYS A 41 29.66 18.70 -41.72
N GLU A 42 30.49 17.71 -41.41
CA GLU A 42 30.09 16.54 -40.61
C GLU A 42 30.30 16.72 -39.10
N LEU A 43 30.96 17.80 -38.68
CA LEU A 43 31.24 18.05 -37.27
C LEU A 43 30.03 18.69 -36.56
N ALA A 44 29.73 18.18 -35.37
CA ALA A 44 28.79 18.83 -34.47
C ALA A 44 29.27 20.24 -34.13
N THR A 45 28.38 21.20 -34.33
CA THR A 45 28.64 22.61 -34.03
C THR A 45 28.45 22.89 -32.54
N LYS A 46 28.97 24.03 -32.08
CA LYS A 46 28.69 24.51 -30.72
C LYS A 46 27.20 24.73 -30.48
N GLU A 47 26.43 25.01 -31.53
CA GLU A 47 25.00 25.21 -31.42
C GLU A 47 24.27 23.88 -31.22
N ASP A 48 24.67 22.83 -31.94
CA ASP A 48 24.13 21.47 -31.74
C ASP A 48 24.38 20.97 -30.31
N LEU A 49 25.56 21.26 -29.78
CA LEU A 49 25.91 20.93 -28.39
C LEU A 49 25.08 21.74 -27.38
N ARG A 50 24.78 23.01 -27.68
CA ARG A 50 23.91 23.84 -26.82
C ARG A 50 22.47 23.35 -26.85
N ALA A 51 21.94 23.05 -28.03
CA ALA A 51 20.60 22.50 -28.20
C ALA A 51 20.45 21.19 -27.42
N THR A 52 21.36 20.24 -27.64
CA THR A 52 21.40 18.97 -26.89
C THR A 52 21.51 19.20 -25.38
N LYS A 53 22.34 20.14 -24.92
CA LYS A 53 22.49 20.47 -23.50
C LYS A 53 21.21 21.05 -22.89
N GLU A 54 20.49 21.89 -23.64
CA GLU A 54 19.23 22.47 -23.19
C GLU A 54 18.12 21.42 -23.15
N ASP A 55 18.04 20.56 -24.15
CA ASP A 55 17.08 19.46 -24.20
C ASP A 55 17.30 18.49 -23.04
N LEU A 56 18.55 18.05 -22.80
CA LEU A 56 18.88 17.20 -21.65
C LEU A 56 18.55 17.87 -20.31
N ARG A 57 18.74 19.19 -20.20
CA ARG A 57 18.36 19.91 -18.98
C ARG A 57 16.85 19.93 -18.77
N ARG A 58 16.06 20.05 -19.84
CA ARG A 58 14.59 19.97 -19.76
C ARG A 58 14.17 18.57 -19.37
N GLU A 59 14.68 17.53 -20.04
CA GLU A 59 14.36 16.13 -19.73
C GLU A 59 14.71 15.76 -18.29
N ILE A 60 15.89 16.16 -17.79
CA ILE A 60 16.27 15.94 -16.39
C ILE A 60 15.34 16.71 -15.44
N GLY A 61 14.94 17.93 -15.82
CA GLY A 61 13.98 18.72 -15.06
C GLY A 61 12.62 18.06 -14.95
N ASP A 62 12.12 17.50 -16.06
CA ASP A 62 10.82 16.84 -16.09
C ASP A 62 10.85 15.48 -15.39
N LEU A 63 11.93 14.71 -15.54
CA LEU A 63 12.15 13.48 -14.78
C LEU A 63 12.16 13.73 -13.26
N ARG A 64 12.77 14.84 -12.80
CA ARG A 64 12.76 15.22 -11.38
C ARG A 64 11.33 15.50 -10.89
N LYS A 65 10.55 16.28 -11.66
CA LYS A 65 9.14 16.55 -11.31
C LYS A 65 8.32 15.27 -11.26
N ASP A 66 8.50 14.37 -12.22
CA ASP A 66 7.81 13.08 -12.26
C ASP A 66 8.19 12.21 -11.06
N MET A 67 9.46 12.21 -10.66
CA MET A 67 9.93 11.53 -9.45
C MET A 67 9.29 12.13 -8.20
N ASP A 68 9.31 13.46 -8.05
CA ASP A 68 8.69 14.15 -6.91
C ASP A 68 7.19 13.83 -6.81
N ALA A 69 6.47 13.84 -7.93
CA ALA A 69 5.07 13.47 -8.00
C ALA A 69 4.83 12.00 -7.61
N LYS A 70 5.70 11.09 -8.05
CA LYS A 70 5.63 9.67 -7.66
C LYS A 70 5.91 9.47 -6.17
N PHE A 71 6.89 10.17 -5.60
CA PHE A 71 7.18 10.10 -4.16
C PHE A 71 6.02 10.65 -3.34
N ALA A 72 5.47 11.81 -3.70
CA ALA A 72 4.26 12.34 -3.04
C ALA A 72 3.08 11.36 -3.14
N GLY A 73 2.92 10.69 -4.28
CA GLY A 73 1.91 9.64 -4.46
C GLY A 73 2.15 8.40 -3.59
N VAL A 74 3.39 8.05 -3.29
CA VAL A 74 3.76 6.98 -2.36
C VAL A 74 3.48 7.39 -0.92
N ASP A 75 3.86 8.61 -0.52
CA ASP A 75 3.59 9.14 0.82
C ASP A 75 2.08 9.16 1.11
N ALA A 76 1.26 9.59 0.14
CA ALA A 76 -0.19 9.57 0.26
C ALA A 76 -0.74 8.13 0.42
N LYS A 77 -0.15 7.14 -0.25
CA LYS A 77 -0.53 5.73 -0.08
C LYS A 77 -0.18 5.21 1.30
N PHE A 78 1.00 5.55 1.83
CA PHE A 78 1.39 5.17 3.19
C PHE A 78 0.48 5.79 4.24
N ALA A 79 0.18 7.09 4.15
CA ALA A 79 -0.81 7.73 5.01
C ALA A 79 -2.19 7.05 4.94
N GLY A 80 -2.60 6.63 3.73
CA GLY A 80 -3.83 5.86 3.54
C GLY A 80 -3.79 4.46 4.15
N VAL A 81 -2.63 3.80 4.21
CA VAL A 81 -2.44 2.52 4.91
C VAL A 81 -2.51 2.71 6.41
N ASP A 82 -1.85 3.73 6.95
CA ASP A 82 -1.87 4.04 8.39
C ASP A 82 -3.30 4.31 8.87
N ALA A 83 -4.06 5.10 8.11
CA ALA A 83 -5.47 5.37 8.41
C ALA A 83 -6.33 4.09 8.39
N LYS A 84 -6.09 3.19 7.43
CA LYS A 84 -6.79 1.89 7.36
C LYS A 84 -6.43 0.99 8.53
N LEU A 85 -5.17 0.99 8.96
CA LEU A 85 -4.72 0.19 10.09
C LEU A 85 -5.37 0.68 11.39
N ALA A 86 -5.35 1.99 11.64
CA ALA A 86 -6.04 2.59 12.79
C ALA A 86 -7.55 2.26 12.81
N ALA A 87 -8.21 2.36 11.65
CA ALA A 87 -9.63 1.99 11.55
C ALA A 87 -9.87 0.48 11.79
N MET A 88 -8.92 -0.38 11.40
CA MET A 88 -8.99 -1.82 11.65
C MET A 88 -8.83 -2.14 13.14
N GLU A 89 -7.91 -1.47 13.83
CA GLU A 89 -7.71 -1.58 15.27
C GLU A 89 -8.97 -1.16 16.04
N GLU A 90 -9.53 0.01 15.73
CA GLU A 90 -10.78 0.49 16.35
C GLU A 90 -11.93 -0.49 16.13
N ARG A 91 -12.08 -1.01 14.90
CA ARG A 91 -13.10 -2.02 14.59
C ARG A 91 -12.89 -3.31 15.38
N SER A 92 -11.64 -3.73 15.57
CA SER A 92 -11.31 -4.93 16.33
C SER A 92 -11.67 -4.75 17.81
N ASP A 93 -11.32 -3.62 18.40
CA ASP A 93 -11.65 -3.28 19.78
C ASP A 93 -13.16 -3.22 20.00
N ALA A 94 -13.88 -2.54 19.10
CA ALA A 94 -15.34 -2.49 19.14
C ALA A 94 -15.96 -3.90 19.05
N LYS A 95 -15.41 -4.77 18.20
CA LYS A 95 -15.89 -6.16 18.06
C LYS A 95 -15.60 -6.99 19.31
N HIS A 96 -14.42 -6.86 19.91
CA HIS A 96 -14.08 -7.54 21.16
C HIS A 96 -14.98 -7.08 22.31
N GLU A 97 -15.23 -5.79 22.45
CA GLU A 97 -16.13 -5.25 23.46
C GLU A 97 -17.57 -5.76 23.27
N SER A 98 -18.05 -5.76 22.01
CA SER A 98 -19.38 -6.30 21.70
C SER A 98 -19.50 -7.79 22.02
N LEU A 99 -18.47 -8.59 21.70
CA LEU A 99 -18.44 -10.03 22.01
C LEU A 99 -18.44 -10.27 23.52
N ARG A 100 -17.69 -9.46 24.28
CA ARG A 100 -17.66 -9.54 25.74
C ARG A 100 -19.04 -9.27 26.34
N LYS A 101 -19.71 -8.20 25.90
CA LYS A 101 -21.08 -7.87 26.33
C LYS A 101 -22.09 -8.96 26.00
N ASP A 102 -22.02 -9.55 24.80
CA ASP A 102 -22.89 -10.66 24.41
C ASP A 102 -22.66 -11.90 25.28
N MET A 103 -21.39 -12.22 25.60
CA MET A 103 -21.04 -13.32 26.50
C MET A 103 -21.55 -13.09 27.93
N ASP A 104 -21.38 -11.88 28.48
CA ASP A 104 -21.88 -11.53 29.80
C ASP A 104 -23.42 -11.63 29.86
N ALA A 105 -24.11 -11.14 28.82
CA ALA A 105 -25.56 -11.25 28.71
C ALA A 105 -26.03 -12.71 28.61
N LYS A 106 -25.34 -13.55 27.83
CA LYS A 106 -25.63 -14.99 27.73
C LYS A 106 -25.39 -15.71 29.04
N HIS A 107 -24.29 -15.43 29.74
CA HIS A 107 -24.02 -16.02 31.05
C HIS A 107 -25.09 -15.63 32.09
N GLU A 108 -25.52 -14.37 32.09
CA GLU A 108 -26.58 -13.90 32.98
C GLU A 108 -27.93 -14.56 32.66
N SER A 109 -28.28 -14.69 31.38
CA SER A 109 -29.48 -15.42 30.95
C SER A 109 -29.43 -16.88 31.41
N LEU A 110 -28.31 -17.56 31.18
CA LEU A 110 -28.14 -18.97 31.55
C LEU A 110 -28.21 -19.18 33.07
N ARG A 111 -27.65 -18.24 33.86
CA ARG A 111 -27.76 -18.24 35.32
C ARG A 111 -29.22 -18.16 35.75
N LYS A 112 -29.98 -17.20 35.21
CA LYS A 112 -31.42 -17.03 35.51
C LYS A 112 -32.23 -18.26 35.12
N ASP A 113 -31.93 -18.86 33.97
CA ASP A 113 -32.59 -20.09 33.52
C ASP A 113 -32.32 -21.25 34.49
N MET A 114 -31.09 -21.38 35.00
CA MET A 114 -30.75 -22.39 36.01
C MET A 114 -31.46 -22.16 37.35
N GLU A 115 -31.50 -20.93 37.84
CA GLU A 115 -32.24 -20.57 39.07
C GLU A 115 -33.73 -20.89 38.92
N LEU A 116 -34.33 -20.56 37.78
CA LEU A 116 -35.72 -20.87 37.49
C LEU A 116 -35.96 -22.39 37.44
N MET A 117 -35.04 -23.15 36.84
CA MET A 117 -35.13 -24.61 36.83
C MET A 117 -35.02 -25.18 38.25
N ALA A 118 -34.08 -24.70 39.07
CA ALA A 118 -33.95 -25.11 40.47
C ALA A 118 -35.23 -24.85 41.27
N ALA A 119 -35.83 -23.66 41.14
CA ALA A 119 -37.09 -23.31 41.80
C ALA A 119 -38.26 -24.21 41.33
N ARG A 120 -38.30 -24.58 40.04
CA ARG A 120 -39.29 -25.53 39.52
C ARG A 120 -39.10 -26.93 40.11
N PHE A 121 -37.86 -27.39 40.25
CA PHE A 121 -37.56 -28.68 40.89
C PHE A 121 -37.96 -28.69 42.37
N GLU A 122 -37.60 -27.66 43.13
CA GLU A 122 -37.96 -27.53 44.53
C GLU A 122 -39.49 -27.53 44.73
N LYS A 123 -40.21 -26.74 43.91
CA LYS A 123 -41.68 -26.72 43.94
C LYS A 123 -42.29 -28.09 43.64
N ARG A 124 -41.73 -28.83 42.67
CA ARG A 124 -42.19 -30.20 42.36
C ARG A 124 -41.93 -31.18 43.51
N LEU A 125 -40.76 -31.11 44.14
CA LEU A 125 -40.43 -31.95 45.30
C LEU A 125 -41.35 -31.67 46.49
N LEU A 126 -41.66 -30.40 46.76
CA LEU A 126 -42.59 -30.02 47.82
C LEU A 126 -43.99 -30.59 47.57
N ILE A 127 -44.52 -30.43 46.35
CA ILE A 127 -45.84 -31.00 45.98
C ILE A 127 -45.83 -32.52 46.14
N LEU A 128 -44.79 -33.21 45.66
CA LEU A 128 -44.65 -34.65 45.81
C LEU A 128 -44.63 -35.07 47.29
N GLY A 129 -43.84 -34.39 48.12
CA GLY A 129 -43.75 -34.64 49.56
C GLY A 129 -45.11 -34.48 50.26
N VAL A 130 -45.86 -33.42 49.95
CA VAL A 130 -47.21 -33.19 50.47
C VAL A 130 -48.17 -34.32 50.04
N THR A 131 -48.16 -34.71 48.76
CA THR A 131 -49.04 -35.78 48.28
C THR A 131 -48.74 -37.13 48.93
N LEU A 132 -47.46 -37.50 49.06
CA LEU A 132 -47.05 -38.74 49.72
C LEU A 132 -47.44 -38.74 51.21
N GLY A 133 -47.22 -37.63 51.93
CA GLY A 133 -47.61 -37.50 53.33
C GLY A 133 -49.12 -37.62 53.56
N SER A 134 -49.94 -37.10 52.64
CA SER A 134 -51.40 -37.25 52.73
C SER A 134 -51.86 -38.72 52.56
N ILE A 135 -51.21 -39.47 51.66
CA ILE A 135 -51.51 -40.89 51.42
C ILE A 135 -51.14 -41.75 52.64
N THR A 136 -49.98 -41.52 53.26
CA THR A 136 -49.57 -42.28 54.44
C THR A 136 -50.46 -42.01 55.64
N LEU A 137 -50.85 -40.75 55.88
CA LEU A 137 -51.76 -40.39 56.96
C LEU A 137 -53.14 -41.04 56.78
N PHE A 138 -53.67 -41.05 55.56
CA PHE A 138 -54.91 -41.74 55.24
C PHE A 138 -54.79 -43.25 55.48
N GLY A 139 -53.69 -43.87 55.05
CA GLY A 139 -53.42 -45.29 55.28
C GLY A 139 -53.31 -45.66 56.76
N GLN A 140 -52.63 -44.86 57.58
CA GLN A 140 -52.54 -45.09 59.04
C GLN A 140 -53.91 -45.01 59.72
N ASN A 141 -54.73 -44.02 59.35
CA ASN A 141 -56.09 -43.90 59.88
C ASN A 141 -56.97 -45.10 59.48
N ALA A 142 -56.90 -45.54 58.23
CA ALA A 142 -57.63 -46.72 57.76
C ALA A 142 -57.21 -47.99 58.53
N LEU A 143 -55.91 -48.22 58.70
CA LEU A 143 -55.39 -49.37 59.47
C LEU A 143 -55.82 -49.34 60.94
N SER A 144 -55.76 -48.17 61.58
CA SER A 144 -56.19 -48.00 62.97
C SER A 144 -57.68 -48.28 63.16
N THR A 145 -58.51 -47.90 62.19
CA THR A 145 -59.96 -48.12 62.21
C THR A 145 -60.27 -49.61 62.04
N LEU A 146 -59.56 -50.29 61.14
CA LEU A 146 -59.70 -51.75 60.96
C LEU A 146 -59.28 -52.52 62.21
N LEU A 147 -58.15 -52.19 62.85
CA LEU A 147 -57.69 -52.85 64.08
C LEU A 147 -58.73 -52.76 65.22
N ARG A 148 -59.45 -51.65 65.34
CA ARG A 148 -60.52 -51.47 66.34
C ARG A 148 -61.78 -52.28 66.08
N LEU A 149 -62.02 -52.73 64.84
CA LEU A 149 -63.17 -53.58 64.50
C LEU A 149 -62.93 -55.07 64.82
N PHE A 150 -61.68 -55.47 65.05
CA PHE A 150 -61.28 -56.86 65.31
C PHE A 150 -60.85 -57.15 66.76
N GLN A 151 -61.00 -56.18 67.68
CA GLN A 151 -60.80 -56.33 69.13
C GLN A 151 -62.14 -56.20 69.86
#